data_AF-A0A8I1UDS9-F1
#
_entry.id   AF-A0A8I1UDS9-F1
#
_cell.length_a   1.000
_cell.length_b   1.000
_cell.length_c   1.000
_cell.angle_alpha   90.00
_cell.angle_beta   90.00
_cell.angle_gamma   90.00
#
_symmetry.space_group_name_H-M   'P 1'
#
loop_
_entity.id
_entity.type
_entity.pdbx_description
1 polymer ?
#
loop_
_entity_poly.entity_id
_entity_poly.type
_entity_poly.pdbx_seq_one_letter_code
_entity_poly.pdbx_strand_id
1 'polypeptide(L)'
;MKHRVIAGATPWRDRPFLTLQDAAEIVGCSTATLYGAAAAERLELCRLGGRTLVKTPSLVAYIATAKRWTPSPKTKQATEARKKAAADGWRS
;
A
#
# COMPACT_ATOMS: atom_id res chain seq x y z
N MET A 1 12.70 -5.69 -12.55
CA MET A 1 11.22 -5.81 -12.55
C MET A 1 10.70 -5.22 -13.84
N LYS A 2 9.96 -6.00 -14.64
CA LYS A 2 9.52 -5.56 -15.97
C LYS A 2 8.18 -4.85 -15.81
N HIS A 3 8.18 -3.52 -15.69
CA HIS A 3 6.95 -2.74 -15.69
C HIS A 3 6.34 -2.82 -17.10
N ARG A 4 5.29 -3.61 -17.26
CA ARG A 4 4.54 -3.64 -18.51
C ARG A 4 3.39 -2.64 -18.41
N VAL A 5 3.72 -1.36 -18.54
CA VAL A 5 2.71 -0.36 -18.90
C VAL A 5 2.44 -0.57 -20.39
N ILE A 6 1.37 -1.31 -20.71
CA ILE A 6 0.92 -1.47 -22.09
C ILE A 6 0.19 -0.19 -22.46
N ALA A 7 0.81 0.70 -23.24
CA ALA A 7 0.09 1.75 -23.94
C ALA A 7 -0.96 1.08 -24.84
N GLY A 8 -2.25 1.35 -24.56
CA GLY A 8 -3.40 0.66 -25.15
C GLY A 8 -4.14 -0.32 -24.22
N ALA A 9 -3.65 -0.56 -22.99
CA ALA A 9 -4.40 -1.35 -22.02
C ALA A 9 -5.49 -0.52 -21.34
N THR A 10 -6.69 -1.11 -21.24
CA THR A 10 -7.78 -0.63 -20.39
C THR A 10 -7.23 -0.15 -19.05
N PRO A 11 -7.47 1.13 -18.67
CA PRO A 11 -7.09 1.65 -17.37
C PRO A 11 -7.53 0.68 -16.27
N TRP A 12 -6.68 0.48 -15.26
CA TRP A 12 -6.96 -0.55 -14.25
C TRP A 12 -8.30 -0.33 -13.54
N ARG A 13 -8.75 0.92 -13.43
CA ARG A 13 -10.03 1.31 -12.81
C ARG A 13 -11.24 0.79 -13.58
N ASP A 14 -11.10 0.58 -14.89
CA ASP A 14 -12.18 0.11 -15.75
C ASP A 14 -12.24 -1.43 -15.78
N ARG A 15 -11.27 -2.12 -15.18
CA ARG A 15 -11.32 -3.58 -15.01
C ARG A 15 -12.27 -3.90 -13.85
N PRO A 16 -13.27 -4.78 -13.99
CA PRO A 16 -14.20 -5.08 -12.90
C PRO A 16 -13.54 -5.84 -11.74
N PHE A 17 -12.53 -6.65 -12.05
CA PHE A 17 -11.75 -7.42 -11.10
C PHE A 17 -10.26 -7.27 -11.38
N LEU A 18 -9.46 -7.26 -10.32
CA LEU A 18 -8.00 -7.26 -10.38
C LEU A 18 -7.47 -8.52 -9.71
N THR A 19 -6.30 -9.00 -10.15
CA THR A 19 -5.60 -10.00 -9.36
C THR A 19 -5.10 -9.37 -8.06
N LEU A 20 -4.92 -10.20 -7.03
CA LEU A 20 -4.38 -9.71 -5.75
C LEU A 20 -2.99 -9.07 -5.93
N GLN A 21 -2.21 -9.56 -6.89
CA GLN A 21 -0.87 -9.05 -7.19
C GLN A 21 -0.92 -7.68 -7.87
N ASP A 22 -1.81 -7.50 -8.86
CA ASP A 22 -2.01 -6.18 -9.50
C ASP A 22 -2.50 -5.15 -8.48
N ALA A 23 -3.44 -5.53 -7.61
CA ALA A 23 -3.94 -4.65 -6.56
C ALA A 23 -2.84 -4.26 -5.56
N ALA A 24 -1.96 -5.20 -5.20
CA ALA A 24 -0.82 -4.97 -4.33
C ALA A 24 0.18 -3.99 -4.97
N GLU A 25 0.46 -4.15 -6.27
CA GLU A 25 1.30 -3.23 -7.04
C GLU A 25 0.68 -1.83 -7.14
N ILE A 26 -0.62 -1.73 -7.44
CA ILE A 26 -1.35 -0.45 -7.56
C ILE A 26 -1.31 0.34 -6.26
N VAL A 27 -1.52 -0.32 -5.11
CA VAL A 27 -1.55 0.36 -3.80
C VAL A 27 -0.15 0.52 -3.21
N GLY A 28 0.83 -0.23 -3.69
CA GLY A 28 2.19 -0.24 -3.14
C GLY A 28 2.28 -0.92 -1.77
N CYS A 29 1.46 -1.95 -1.52
CA CYS A 29 1.46 -2.72 -0.27
C CYS A 29 1.56 -4.22 -0.51
N SER A 30 1.79 -5.01 0.53
CA SER A 30 1.89 -6.46 0.40
C SER A 30 0.52 -7.10 0.15
N THR A 31 0.50 -8.27 -0.49
CA THR A 31 -0.72 -9.09 -0.61
C THR A 31 -1.30 -9.48 0.76
N ALA A 32 -0.45 -9.69 1.77
CA ALA A 32 -0.88 -9.93 3.15
C ALA A 32 -1.63 -8.73 3.74
N THR A 33 -1.21 -7.50 3.41
CA THR A 33 -1.92 -6.27 3.80
C THR A 33 -3.33 -6.23 3.20
N LEU A 34 -3.49 -6.63 1.93
CA LEU A 34 -4.81 -6.69 1.29
C LEU A 34 -5.71 -7.77 1.91
N TYR A 35 -5.16 -8.93 2.27
CA TYR A 35 -5.90 -9.93 3.03
C TYR A 35 -6.34 -9.41 4.41
N GLY A 36 -5.47 -8.68 5.10
CA GLY A 36 -5.82 -8.02 6.37
C GLY A 36 -6.92 -6.96 6.19
N ALA A 37 -6.90 -6.18 5.11
CA ALA A 37 -7.96 -5.24 4.80
C ALA A 37 -9.30 -5.94 4.51
N ALA A 38 -9.27 -7.09 3.83
CA ALA A 38 -10.45 -7.89 3.57
C ALA A 38 -11.02 -8.53 4.85
N ALA A 39 -10.16 -9.05 5.73
CA ALA A 39 -10.56 -9.55 7.04
C ALA A 39 -11.17 -8.46 7.94
N ALA A 40 -10.79 -7.20 7.71
CA ALA A 40 -11.38 -6.03 8.37
C ALA A 40 -12.60 -5.45 7.63
N GLU A 41 -13.15 -6.17 6.64
CA GLU A 41 -14.30 -5.76 5.82
C GLU A 41 -14.10 -4.44 5.05
N ARG A 42 -12.84 -4.02 4.84
CA ARG A 42 -12.50 -2.81 4.09
C ARG A 42 -12.23 -3.08 2.60
N LEU A 43 -12.16 -4.34 2.20
CA LEU A 43 -11.84 -4.76 0.84
C LEU A 43 -12.60 -6.04 0.49
N GLU A 44 -13.23 -6.08 -0.68
CA GLU A 44 -13.97 -7.25 -1.16
C GLU A 44 -13.09 -8.14 -2.04
N LEU A 45 -12.84 -9.36 -1.56
CA LEU A 45 -12.17 -10.42 -2.31
C LEU A 45 -13.19 -11.43 -2.82
N CYS A 46 -12.96 -11.96 -4.02
CA CYS A 46 -13.74 -13.06 -4.57
C CYS A 46 -12.83 -14.17 -5.12
N ARG A 47 -13.38 -15.37 -5.22
CA ARG A 47 -12.69 -16.54 -5.76
C ARG A 47 -13.23 -16.85 -7.16
N LEU A 48 -12.36 -16.96 -8.15
CA LEU A 48 -12.71 -17.32 -9.52
C LEU A 48 -11.65 -18.24 -10.11
N GLY A 49 -12.03 -19.45 -10.55
CA GLY A 49 -11.12 -20.38 -11.23
C GLY A 49 -9.84 -20.69 -10.46
N GLY A 50 -9.93 -20.85 -9.13
CA GLY A 50 -8.75 -21.10 -8.28
C GLY A 50 -7.84 -19.88 -8.06
N ARG A 51 -8.29 -18.68 -8.45
CA ARG A 51 -7.59 -17.42 -8.20
C ARG A 51 -8.40 -16.52 -7.27
N THR A 52 -7.70 -15.76 -6.43
CA THR A 52 -8.30 -14.73 -5.59
C THR A 52 -8.20 -13.41 -6.31
N LEU A 53 -9.33 -12.74 -6.48
CA LEU A 53 -9.46 -11.46 -7.16
C LEU A 53 -9.97 -10.41 -6.17
N VAL A 54 -9.71 -9.15 -6.48
CA VAL A 54 -10.20 -7.97 -5.79
C VAL A 54 -11.26 -7.31 -6.65
N LYS A 55 -12.41 -6.94 -6.09
CA LYS A 55 -13.36 -6.08 -6.79
C LYS A 55 -12.80 -4.66 -6.90
N THR A 56 -12.67 -4.16 -8.12
CA THR A 56 -12.07 -2.84 -8.35
C THR A 56 -12.80 -1.69 -7.66
N PRO A 57 -14.16 -1.63 -7.64
CA PRO A 57 -14.86 -0.58 -6.90
C PRO A 57 -14.53 -0.57 -5.40
N SER A 58 -14.39 -1.76 -4.80
CA SER A 58 -14.01 -1.90 -3.39
C SER A 58 -12.56 -1.43 -3.15
N LEU A 59 -11.63 -1.73 -4.07
CA LEU A 59 -10.26 -1.22 -4.00
C LEU A 59 -10.20 0.31 -4.11
N VAL A 60 -10.99 0.90 -5.01
CA VAL A 60 -11.10 2.36 -5.15
C VAL A 60 -11.63 2.99 -3.86
N ALA A 61 -12.67 2.41 -3.26
CA ALA A 61 -13.20 2.86 -1.97
C ALA A 61 -12.16 2.74 -0.85
N TYR A 62 -11.42 1.63 -0.80
CA TYR A 62 -10.33 1.43 0.15
C TYR A 62 -9.24 2.50 0.02
N ILE A 63 -8.79 2.79 -1.20
CA ILE A 63 -7.80 3.84 -1.47
C ILE A 63 -8.31 5.21 -1.03
N ALA A 64 -9.61 5.49 -1.22
CA ALA A 64 -10.20 6.77 -0.81
C ALA A 64 -10.17 7.00 0.71
N THR A 65 -10.00 5.94 1.53
CA THR A 65 -9.82 6.06 2.98
C THR A 65 -8.41 6.45 3.40
N ALA A 66 -7.47 6.59 2.45
CA ALA A 66 -6.10 6.96 2.73
C ALA A 66 -6.02 8.27 3.51
N LYS A 67 -5.31 8.22 4.64
CA LYS A 67 -5.10 9.40 5.49
C LYS A 67 -3.97 10.25 4.92
N ARG A 68 -4.07 11.57 5.15
CA ARG A 68 -2.97 12.50 4.88
C ARG A 68 -1.71 12.01 5.60
N TRP A 69 -0.61 11.92 4.87
CA TRP A 69 0.67 11.56 5.46
C TRP A 69 1.08 12.59 6.50
N THR A 70 1.47 12.10 7.69
CA THR A 70 1.99 12.92 8.78
C THR A 70 3.28 12.30 9.30
N PRO A 71 4.35 13.08 9.55
CA PRO A 71 5.58 12.57 10.14
C PRO A 71 5.31 11.88 11.48
N SER A 72 5.88 10.69 11.68
CA SER A 72 5.74 9.97 12.95
C SER A 72 6.51 10.68 14.07
N PRO A 73 5.92 10.83 15.27
CA PRO A 73 6.62 11.38 16.43
C PRO A 73 7.78 10.50 16.91
N LYS A 74 7.76 9.19 16.61
CA LYS A 74 8.90 8.29 16.91
C LYS A 74 10.15 8.69 16.12
N THR A 75 9.98 9.19 14.91
CA THR A 75 11.08 9.68 14.09
C THR A 75 11.67 10.96 14.67
N LYS A 76 10.85 11.85 15.28
CA LYS A 76 11.36 13.03 15.98
C LYS A 76 12.28 12.65 17.14
N GLN A 77 11.87 11.70 17.98
CA GLN A 77 12.70 11.23 19.10
C GLN A 77 14.01 10.58 18.62
N ALA A 78 13.94 9.75 17.57
CA ALA A 78 15.14 9.15 16.98
C ALA A 78 16.08 10.19 16.34
N THR A 79 15.53 11.25 15.73
CA THR A 79 16.32 12.36 15.18
C THR A 79 16.97 13.18 16.30
N GLU A 80 16.26 13.46 17.38
CA GLU A 80 16.82 14.19 18.54
C GLU A 80 17.91 13.36 19.25
N ALA A 81 17.71 12.05 19.41
CA ALA A 81 18.74 11.16 19.97
C ALA A 81 20.02 11.15 19.11
N ARG A 82 19.90 11.14 17.78
CA ARG A 82 21.05 11.23 16.86
C ARG A 82 21.77 12.57 16.95
N LYS A 83 21.04 13.68 17.04
CA LYS A 83 21.63 15.02 17.22
C LYS A 83 22.42 15.12 18.53
N LYS A 84 21.87 14.58 19.62
CA LYS A 84 22.55 14.56 20.92
C LYS A 84 23.85 13.75 20.87
N ALA A 85 23.80 12.54 20.31
CA ALA A 85 24.99 11.71 20.13
C ALA A 85 26.06 12.39 19.24
N ALA A 86 25.66 13.11 18.19
CA ALA A 86 26.59 13.87 17.36
C ALA A 86 27.22 15.06 18.11
N ALA A 87 26.45 15.76 18.95
CA ALA A 87 26.96 16.87 19.76
C ALA A 87 27.94 16.39 20.85
N ASP A 88 27.68 15.24 21.46
CA ASP A 88 28.57 14.63 22.46
C ASP A 88 29.89 14.15 21.82
N GLY A 89 29.83 13.61 20.59
CA GLY A 89 31.01 13.19 19.84
C GLY A 89 31.91 14.32 19.34
N TRP A 90 31.42 15.55 19.24
CA TRP A 90 32.23 16.74 18.90
C TRP A 90 32.91 17.38 20.11
N ARG A 91 32.51 17.02 21.34
CA ARG A 91 33.07 17.53 22.59
C ARG A 91 34.13 16.61 23.21
N SER A 92 34.42 15.48 22.57
CA SER A 92 35.46 14.51 22.93
C SER A 92 36.66 14.65 22.00
#